data_AF-A0A0S7XBU9-F1
#
_entry.id   AF-A0A0S7XBU9-F1
#
_cell.length_a   1.000
_cell.length_b   1.000
_cell.length_c   1.000
_cell.angle_alpha   90.00
_cell.angle_beta   90.00
_cell.angle_gamma   90.00
#
_symmetry.space_group_name_H-M   'P 1'
#
loop_
_entity.id
_entity.type
_entity.pdbx_description
1 polymer ?
#
loop_
_entity_poly.entity_id
_entity_poly.type
_entity_poly.pdbx_seq_one_letter_code
_entity_poly.pdbx_strand_id
1 'polypeptide(L)'
;MSDLKDLKFVQEGIREGRPWWVVETPHYLLMFDEASRKIMAPRKFARQAERRIREIARLLGLKKDKQTKRYFDGPSIPYFIHDPAVCKWGSGHPGGLDVPASMGQAGLRHEEAHKTLERAGGAPPPLFNEGFASYAASPKSNQNHRVVLSALESATLPSLPQIADYKSFWKKWKALGRNRSRMYEQAGSFVAFLFGRFGRRRFIAFSKNVSYTDSNAKVVRVFREVYGMSLGEAEAQWKSYLLRKRSQLRPRSRRKKRS
;
A
#
# COMPACT_ATOMS: atom_id res chain seq x y z
N MET A 1 -10.23 -16.06 -20.18
CA MET A 1 -10.14 -16.21 -18.70
C MET A 1 -10.19 -17.71 -18.40
N SER A 2 -9.19 -18.47 -18.87
CA SER A 2 -9.22 -19.95 -18.88
C SER A 2 -8.40 -20.62 -17.77
N ASP A 3 -7.61 -19.90 -16.96
CA ASP A 3 -6.60 -20.57 -16.13
C ASP A 3 -6.86 -20.42 -14.62
N LEU A 4 -8.11 -20.56 -14.19
CA LEU A 4 -8.37 -20.90 -12.78
C LEU A 4 -8.32 -22.42 -12.69
N LYS A 5 -7.17 -22.96 -12.26
CA LYS A 5 -7.04 -24.39 -11.93
C LYS A 5 -8.11 -24.77 -10.89
N ASP A 6 -8.52 -26.03 -10.92
CA ASP A 6 -9.40 -26.58 -9.87
C ASP A 6 -8.77 -26.41 -8.49
N LEU A 7 -9.63 -26.28 -7.47
CA LEU A 7 -9.19 -26.15 -6.08
C LEU A 7 -8.38 -27.39 -5.71
N LYS A 8 -7.12 -27.21 -5.37
CA LYS A 8 -6.23 -28.30 -4.93
C LYS A 8 -6.06 -28.26 -3.42
N PHE A 9 -5.92 -29.44 -2.85
CA PHE A 9 -5.56 -29.64 -1.45
C PHE A 9 -4.03 -29.81 -1.38
N VAL A 10 -3.35 -29.07 -0.51
CA VAL A 10 -1.89 -29.17 -0.35
C VAL A 10 -1.52 -29.20 1.13
N GLN A 11 -0.63 -30.12 1.51
CA GLN A 11 -0.10 -30.28 2.88
C GLN A 11 1.39 -29.91 3.01
N GLU A 12 2.20 -30.05 1.95
CA GLU A 12 3.67 -30.03 2.09
C GLU A 12 4.29 -28.63 2.10
N GLY A 13 5.21 -28.39 3.05
CA GLY A 13 6.10 -27.22 3.10
C GLY A 13 5.43 -25.89 3.41
N ILE A 14 4.11 -25.88 3.59
CA ILE A 14 3.33 -24.69 3.86
C ILE A 14 3.12 -24.57 5.37
N ARG A 15 3.38 -23.37 5.88
CA ARG A 15 3.27 -22.94 7.29
C ARG A 15 2.26 -23.79 8.08
N GLU A 16 2.72 -24.34 9.20
CA GLU A 16 1.91 -25.00 10.25
C GLU A 16 1.41 -26.42 9.98
N GLY A 17 1.78 -27.07 8.86
CA GLY A 17 1.41 -28.48 8.61
C GLY A 17 -0.10 -28.71 8.48
N ARG A 18 -0.88 -27.64 8.30
CA ARG A 18 -2.33 -27.69 8.11
C ARG A 18 -2.66 -27.80 6.62
N PRO A 19 -3.79 -28.44 6.27
CA PRO A 19 -4.23 -28.49 4.89
C PRO A 19 -4.69 -27.12 4.38
N TRP A 20 -4.28 -26.78 3.16
CA TRP A 20 -4.68 -25.56 2.48
C TRP A 20 -5.46 -25.85 1.20
N TRP A 21 -6.49 -25.04 0.97
CA TRP A 21 -7.18 -24.98 -0.30
C TRP A 21 -6.54 -23.94 -1.18
N VAL A 22 -6.09 -24.34 -2.36
CA VAL A 22 -5.25 -23.48 -3.21
C VAL A 22 -5.98 -23.04 -4.47
N VAL A 23 -5.93 -21.72 -4.74
CA VAL A 23 -6.30 -21.13 -6.02
C VAL A 23 -5.09 -20.38 -6.58
N GLU A 24 -4.58 -20.86 -7.71
CA GLU A 24 -3.51 -20.20 -8.45
C GLU A 24 -4.07 -19.19 -9.45
N THR A 25 -3.40 -18.06 -9.57
CA THR A 25 -3.62 -17.06 -10.63
C THR A 25 -2.26 -16.66 -11.22
N PRO A 26 -2.23 -15.88 -12.32
CA PRO A 26 -0.98 -15.37 -12.85
C PRO A 26 -0.09 -14.71 -11.80
N HIS A 27 -0.65 -13.95 -10.85
CA HIS A 27 0.12 -13.20 -9.86
C HIS A 27 0.10 -13.77 -8.44
N TYR A 28 -0.83 -14.66 -8.11
CA TYR A 28 -1.08 -15.07 -6.72
C TYR A 28 -1.14 -16.59 -6.56
N LEU A 29 -0.68 -17.04 -5.40
CA LEU A 29 -0.94 -18.38 -4.86
C LEU A 29 -1.82 -18.18 -3.61
N LEU A 30 -3.14 -18.32 -3.78
CA LEU A 30 -4.12 -18.02 -2.73
C LEU A 30 -4.42 -19.30 -1.96
N MET A 31 -4.09 -19.32 -0.68
CA MET A 31 -4.26 -20.45 0.22
C MET A 31 -5.32 -20.10 1.26
N PHE A 32 -6.37 -20.91 1.34
CA PHE A 32 -7.48 -20.74 2.27
C PHE A 32 -7.45 -21.88 3.28
N ASP A 33 -7.48 -21.55 4.57
CA ASP A 33 -7.79 -22.56 5.58
C ASP A 33 -9.26 -23.02 5.43
N GLU A 34 -9.65 -24.07 6.16
CA GLU A 34 -10.99 -24.62 6.02
C GLU A 34 -12.09 -23.61 6.38
N ALA A 35 -11.89 -22.81 7.43
CA ALA A 35 -12.86 -21.85 7.94
C ALA A 35 -13.06 -20.68 6.96
N SER A 36 -11.97 -20.05 6.52
CA SER A 36 -11.99 -18.97 5.52
C SER A 36 -12.60 -19.42 4.21
N ARG A 37 -12.35 -20.67 3.76
CA ARG A 37 -12.99 -21.22 2.56
C ARG A 37 -14.51 -21.29 2.69
N LYS A 38 -15.04 -21.62 3.86
CA LYS A 38 -16.50 -21.72 4.07
C LYS A 38 -17.20 -20.36 4.00
N ILE A 39 -16.52 -19.30 4.41
CA ILE A 39 -17.09 -17.94 4.46
C ILE A 39 -16.72 -17.06 3.26
N MET A 40 -15.78 -17.51 2.43
CA MET A 40 -15.37 -16.82 1.21
C MET A 40 -15.77 -17.64 -0.02
N ALA A 41 -15.81 -16.99 -1.18
CA ALA A 41 -15.89 -17.68 -2.46
C ALA A 41 -14.51 -17.60 -3.14
N PRO A 42 -13.62 -18.61 -3.01
CA PRO A 42 -12.21 -18.52 -3.40
C PRO A 42 -11.99 -18.01 -4.83
N ARG A 43 -12.76 -18.53 -5.80
CA ARG A 43 -12.68 -18.09 -7.20
C ARG A 43 -13.09 -16.63 -7.41
N LYS A 44 -14.08 -16.14 -6.67
CA LYS A 44 -14.49 -14.71 -6.70
C LYS A 44 -13.39 -13.84 -6.10
N PHE A 45 -12.80 -14.28 -4.98
CA PHE A 45 -11.69 -13.59 -4.33
C PHE A 45 -10.47 -13.50 -5.26
N ALA A 46 -10.11 -14.60 -5.93
CA ALA A 46 -9.02 -14.65 -6.90
C ALA A 46 -9.19 -13.65 -8.04
N ARG A 47 -10.40 -13.57 -8.62
CA ARG A 47 -10.72 -12.56 -9.66
C ARG A 47 -10.60 -11.13 -9.13
N GLN A 48 -10.99 -10.89 -7.88
CA GLN A 48 -10.86 -9.58 -7.25
C GLN A 48 -9.39 -9.21 -7.01
N ALA A 49 -8.55 -10.15 -6.56
CA ALA A 49 -7.11 -9.95 -6.39
C ALA A 49 -6.43 -9.58 -7.73
N GLU A 50 -6.71 -10.32 -8.80
CA GLU A 50 -6.22 -10.02 -10.16
C GLU A 50 -6.70 -8.66 -10.70
N ARG A 51 -7.89 -8.21 -10.28
CA ARG A 51 -8.36 -6.87 -10.60
C ARG A 51 -7.58 -5.81 -9.85
N ARG A 52 -7.38 -5.98 -8.54
CA ARG A 52 -6.66 -5.01 -7.70
C ARG A 52 -5.20 -4.89 -8.12
N ILE A 53 -4.49 -6.00 -8.38
CA ILE A 53 -3.10 -5.93 -8.85
C ILE A 53 -2.97 -5.19 -10.18
N ARG A 54 -3.92 -5.36 -11.11
CA ARG A 54 -3.98 -4.58 -12.35
C ARG A 54 -4.13 -3.09 -12.09
N GLU A 55 -4.97 -2.71 -11.13
CA GLU A 55 -5.14 -1.30 -10.77
C GLU A 55 -3.88 -0.73 -10.13
N ILE A 56 -3.23 -1.45 -9.21
CA ILE A 56 -1.98 -1.05 -8.56
C ILE A 56 -0.84 -0.97 -9.57
N ALA A 57 -0.68 -1.98 -10.43
CA ALA A 57 0.30 -2.00 -11.51
C ALA A 57 0.12 -0.80 -12.46
N ARG A 58 -1.13 -0.42 -12.76
CA ARG A 58 -1.42 0.78 -13.56
C ARG A 58 -1.01 2.08 -12.85
N LEU A 59 -1.19 2.17 -11.53
CA LEU A 59 -0.70 3.32 -10.74
C LEU A 59 0.82 3.46 -10.86
N LEU A 60 1.54 2.34 -10.74
CA LEU A 60 2.99 2.27 -10.92
C LEU A 60 3.43 2.42 -12.39
N GLY A 61 2.52 2.27 -13.35
CA GLY A 61 2.84 2.36 -14.77
C GLY A 61 3.55 1.13 -15.32
N LEU A 62 3.36 -0.02 -14.66
CA LEU A 62 3.87 -1.30 -15.12
C LEU A 62 3.10 -1.74 -16.35
N LYS A 63 3.80 -2.36 -17.29
CA LYS A 63 3.21 -2.97 -18.47
C LYS A 63 2.98 -4.45 -18.20
N LYS A 64 1.86 -4.96 -18.67
CA LYS A 64 1.58 -6.39 -18.63
C LYS A 64 2.40 -7.08 -19.71
N ASP A 65 3.19 -8.07 -19.34
CA ASP A 65 3.84 -8.95 -20.29
C ASP A 65 2.78 -9.75 -21.07
N LYS A 66 2.95 -9.82 -22.40
CA LYS A 66 1.94 -10.41 -23.29
C LYS A 66 1.94 -11.94 -23.21
N GLN A 67 3.07 -12.57 -22.89
CA GLN A 67 3.23 -14.01 -22.89
C GLN A 67 2.80 -14.61 -21.55
N THR A 68 3.46 -14.22 -20.47
CA THR A 68 3.22 -14.67 -19.09
C THR A 68 1.94 -14.10 -18.49
N LYS A 69 1.38 -13.05 -19.10
CA LYS A 69 0.26 -12.27 -18.56
C LYS A 69 0.56 -11.63 -17.18
N ARG A 70 1.84 -11.45 -16.82
CA ARG A 70 2.28 -10.88 -15.54
C ARG A 70 2.68 -9.41 -15.63
N TYR A 71 2.70 -8.69 -14.50
CA TYR A 71 3.26 -7.32 -14.40
C TYR A 71 4.71 -7.26 -13.91
N PHE A 72 5.20 -8.36 -13.36
CA PHE A 72 6.55 -8.53 -12.81
C PHE A 72 6.96 -10.00 -12.92
N ASP A 73 8.26 -10.23 -12.98
CA ASP A 73 8.83 -11.57 -13.04
C ASP A 73 8.91 -12.22 -11.65
N GLY A 74 9.18 -13.53 -11.65
CA GLY A 74 9.34 -14.33 -10.44
C GLY A 74 8.08 -15.08 -10.00
N PRO A 75 8.10 -15.70 -8.81
CA PRO A 75 7.01 -16.54 -8.35
C PRO A 75 5.78 -15.70 -7.98
N SER A 76 4.60 -16.32 -8.09
CA SER A 76 3.33 -15.77 -7.61
C SER A 76 3.43 -15.39 -6.13
N ILE A 77 2.73 -14.32 -5.74
CA ILE A 77 2.71 -13.83 -4.35
C ILE A 77 1.84 -14.79 -3.51
N PRO A 78 2.41 -15.43 -2.48
CA PRO A 78 1.63 -16.29 -1.60
C PRO A 78 0.68 -15.47 -0.71
N TYR A 79 -0.56 -15.91 -0.60
CA TYR A 79 -1.63 -15.34 0.22
C TYR A 79 -2.13 -16.40 1.17
N PHE A 80 -1.95 -16.18 2.46
CA PHE A 80 -2.48 -17.04 3.51
C PHE A 80 -3.73 -16.37 4.04
N ILE A 81 -4.87 -16.97 3.73
CA ILE A 81 -6.18 -16.42 4.06
C ILE A 81 -6.70 -17.22 5.24
N HIS A 82 -6.80 -16.53 6.37
CA HIS A 82 -7.04 -17.12 7.67
C HIS A 82 -8.46 -16.83 8.16
N ASP A 83 -8.95 -17.69 9.05
CA ASP A 83 -10.08 -17.40 9.92
C ASP A 83 -9.87 -16.04 10.64
N PRO A 84 -10.85 -15.11 10.59
CA PRO A 84 -10.82 -13.86 11.35
C PRO A 84 -10.63 -14.02 12.86
N ALA A 85 -10.98 -15.19 13.43
CA ALA A 85 -10.75 -15.49 14.84
C ALA A 85 -9.26 -15.73 15.14
N VAL A 86 -8.50 -16.26 14.18
CA VAL A 86 -7.08 -16.61 14.31
C VAL A 86 -6.19 -15.44 13.92
N CYS A 87 -6.52 -14.77 12.82
CA CYS A 87 -5.78 -13.62 12.32
C CYS A 87 -6.64 -12.37 12.45
N LYS A 88 -6.18 -11.35 13.20
CA LYS A 88 -6.95 -10.11 13.38
C LYS A 88 -6.50 -8.98 12.45
N TRP A 89 -5.29 -9.06 11.91
CA TRP A 89 -4.67 -8.02 11.10
C TRP A 89 -3.91 -8.62 9.93
N GLY A 90 -3.82 -7.90 8.82
CA GLY A 90 -2.93 -8.29 7.73
C GLY A 90 -1.49 -8.05 8.11
N SER A 91 -0.59 -8.93 7.70
CA SER A 91 0.84 -8.68 7.77
C SER A 91 1.55 -9.26 6.56
N GLY A 92 2.38 -8.42 5.93
CA GLY A 92 3.38 -8.92 5.00
C GLY A 92 4.56 -9.56 5.72
N HIS A 93 4.98 -10.70 5.22
CA HIS A 93 6.23 -11.36 5.61
C HIS A 93 7.07 -11.62 4.35
N PRO A 94 8.36 -12.00 4.47
CA PRO A 94 9.22 -12.24 3.30
C PRO A 94 8.63 -13.25 2.31
N GLY A 95 7.85 -14.20 2.81
CA GLY A 95 7.24 -15.28 2.02
C GLY A 95 5.83 -15.02 1.49
N GLY A 96 5.15 -13.91 1.82
CA GLY A 96 3.74 -13.74 1.42
C GLY A 96 2.98 -12.67 2.19
N LEU A 97 1.65 -12.76 2.09
CA LEU A 97 0.69 -11.93 2.82
C LEU A 97 -0.22 -12.82 3.67
N ASP A 98 -0.21 -12.62 4.98
CA ASP A 98 -1.23 -13.16 5.87
C ASP A 98 -2.40 -12.16 5.92
N VAL A 99 -3.60 -12.62 5.59
CA VAL A 99 -4.80 -11.78 5.58
C VAL A 99 -5.97 -12.49 6.25
N PRO A 100 -6.73 -11.83 7.13
CA PRO A 100 -7.97 -12.39 7.63
C PRO A 100 -9.05 -12.34 6.56
N ALA A 101 -9.90 -13.36 6.50
CA ALA A 101 -11.03 -13.42 5.56
C ALA A 101 -12.01 -12.23 5.68
N SER A 102 -12.03 -11.57 6.85
CA SER A 102 -12.83 -10.39 7.14
C SER A 102 -12.23 -9.08 6.63
N MET A 103 -10.99 -9.11 6.09
CA MET A 103 -10.32 -7.89 5.64
C MET A 103 -11.10 -7.23 4.50
N GLY A 104 -11.44 -5.95 4.71
CA GLY A 104 -12.11 -5.15 3.69
C GLY A 104 -11.24 -4.94 2.45
N GLN A 105 -11.87 -4.61 1.31
CA GLN A 105 -11.20 -4.42 0.03
C GLN A 105 -10.08 -3.36 0.07
N ALA A 106 -10.24 -2.31 0.89
CA ALA A 106 -9.21 -1.27 1.05
C ALA A 106 -7.96 -1.82 1.75
N GLY A 107 -8.12 -2.64 2.80
CA GLY A 107 -7.01 -3.29 3.49
C GLY A 107 -6.28 -4.29 2.59
N LEU A 108 -7.02 -5.14 1.87
CA LEU A 108 -6.42 -6.07 0.91
C LEU A 108 -5.60 -5.33 -0.14
N ARG A 109 -6.14 -4.22 -0.66
CA ARG A 109 -5.46 -3.39 -1.64
C ARG A 109 -4.21 -2.69 -1.08
N HIS A 110 -4.22 -2.34 0.21
CA HIS A 110 -3.06 -1.79 0.92
C HIS A 110 -1.91 -2.80 0.94
N GLU A 111 -2.18 -4.03 1.39
CA GLU A 111 -1.14 -5.08 1.47
C GLU A 111 -0.65 -5.50 0.07
N GLU A 112 -1.54 -5.61 -0.93
CA GLU A 112 -1.15 -5.87 -2.32
C GLU A 112 -0.23 -4.79 -2.88
N ALA A 113 -0.42 -3.54 -2.47
CA ALA A 113 0.40 -2.43 -2.93
C ALA A 113 1.83 -2.55 -2.40
N HIS A 114 2.02 -3.00 -1.15
CA HIS A 114 3.35 -3.29 -0.61
C HIS A 114 4.09 -4.31 -1.48
N LYS A 115 3.48 -5.47 -1.73
CA LYS A 115 4.12 -6.54 -2.53
C LYS A 115 4.32 -6.16 -3.99
N THR A 116 3.39 -5.43 -4.58
CA THR A 116 3.55 -4.96 -5.96
C THR A 116 4.69 -3.95 -6.07
N LEU A 117 4.82 -3.02 -5.11
CA LEU A 117 5.93 -2.07 -5.08
C LEU A 117 7.27 -2.78 -4.86
N GLU A 118 7.33 -3.71 -3.90
CA GLU A 118 8.50 -4.53 -3.61
C GLU A 118 9.04 -5.21 -4.89
N ARG A 119 8.16 -5.85 -5.67
CA ARG A 119 8.53 -6.51 -6.93
C ARG A 119 8.89 -5.53 -8.06
N ALA A 120 8.25 -4.37 -8.12
CA ALA A 120 8.45 -3.41 -9.20
C ALA A 120 9.69 -2.52 -9.01
N GLY A 121 10.02 -2.23 -7.76
CA GLY A 121 11.00 -1.21 -7.44
C GLY A 121 11.51 -1.25 -6.01
N GLY A 122 11.48 -2.38 -5.32
CA GLY A 122 12.01 -2.49 -3.96
C GLY A 122 11.05 -2.03 -2.87
N ALA A 123 11.47 -2.18 -1.62
CA ALA A 123 10.70 -1.82 -0.45
C ALA A 123 11.32 -0.58 0.20
N PRO A 124 10.89 0.66 -0.13
CA PRO A 124 11.47 1.86 0.47
C PRO A 124 11.08 1.99 1.96
N PRO A 125 11.65 2.94 2.70
CA PRO A 125 11.28 3.16 4.10
C PRO A 125 9.78 3.44 4.30
N PRO A 126 9.24 3.26 5.52
CA PRO A 126 7.80 3.34 5.80
C PRO A 126 7.10 4.60 5.31
N LEU A 127 7.73 5.78 5.36
CA LEU A 127 7.16 7.02 4.83
C LEU A 127 6.70 6.87 3.36
N PHE A 128 7.44 6.12 2.56
CA PHE A 128 7.16 5.93 1.14
C PHE A 128 6.41 4.62 0.88
N ASN A 129 6.74 3.56 1.60
CA ASN A 129 6.13 2.24 1.43
C ASN A 129 4.67 2.24 1.94
N GLU A 130 4.45 2.65 3.19
CA GLU A 130 3.10 2.84 3.74
C GLU A 130 2.36 3.98 3.05
N GLY A 131 3.09 5.00 2.60
CA GLY A 131 2.53 6.08 1.80
C GLY A 131 1.96 5.58 0.48
N PHE A 132 2.73 4.77 -0.26
CA PHE A 132 2.25 4.17 -1.49
C PHE A 132 1.07 3.25 -1.25
N ALA A 133 1.12 2.40 -0.23
CA ALA A 133 0.02 1.50 0.09
C ALA A 133 -1.27 2.25 0.47
N SER A 134 -1.15 3.29 1.30
CA SER A 134 -2.28 4.15 1.70
C SER A 134 -2.86 4.94 0.53
N TYR A 135 -2.02 5.43 -0.38
CA TYR A 135 -2.46 6.08 -1.62
C TYR A 135 -3.14 5.07 -2.56
N ALA A 136 -2.52 3.91 -2.75
CA ALA A 136 -2.99 2.86 -3.63
C ALA A 136 -4.29 2.25 -3.12
N ALA A 137 -4.56 2.21 -1.82
CA ALA A 137 -5.82 1.72 -1.25
C ALA A 137 -7.04 2.55 -1.68
N SER A 138 -6.85 3.84 -2.02
CA SER A 138 -7.94 4.74 -2.43
C SER A 138 -7.47 5.89 -3.32
N PRO A 139 -6.95 5.63 -4.54
CA PRO A 139 -6.25 6.64 -5.35
C PRO A 139 -7.15 7.76 -5.88
N LYS A 140 -8.47 7.56 -5.86
CA LYS A 140 -9.48 8.53 -6.30
C LYS A 140 -10.13 9.29 -5.15
N SER A 141 -10.03 8.78 -3.92
CA SER A 141 -10.56 9.51 -2.77
C SER A 141 -9.44 10.46 -2.34
N ASN A 142 -9.67 11.76 -2.44
CA ASN A 142 -8.75 12.74 -1.85
C ASN A 142 -8.72 12.65 -0.30
N GLN A 143 -9.04 11.49 0.28
CA GLN A 143 -9.22 11.26 1.70
C GLN A 143 -7.93 11.52 2.48
N ASN A 144 -6.80 11.00 2.01
CA ASN A 144 -5.49 11.26 2.62
C ASN A 144 -5.19 12.77 2.65
N HIS A 145 -5.42 13.47 1.53
CA HIS A 145 -5.25 14.93 1.47
C HIS A 145 -6.19 15.68 2.43
N ARG A 146 -7.44 15.24 2.58
CA ARG A 146 -8.43 15.85 3.48
C ARG A 146 -8.04 15.73 4.95
N VAL A 147 -7.68 14.51 5.38
CA VAL A 147 -7.29 14.23 6.77
C VAL A 147 -6.04 15.04 7.11
N VAL A 148 -5.05 15.04 6.20
CA VAL A 148 -3.78 15.75 6.40
C VAL A 148 -3.97 17.26 6.40
N LEU A 149 -4.83 17.81 5.54
CA LEU A 149 -5.10 19.25 5.55
C LEU A 149 -5.62 19.73 6.92
N SER A 150 -6.52 18.97 7.56
CA SER A 150 -6.97 19.28 8.92
C SER A 150 -5.85 19.13 9.97
N ALA A 151 -4.97 18.14 9.81
CA ALA A 151 -3.83 17.95 10.70
C ALA A 151 -2.73 19.03 10.53
N LEU A 152 -2.56 19.56 9.32
CA LEU A 152 -1.68 20.70 9.03
C LEU A 152 -2.18 21.98 9.70
N GLU A 153 -3.49 22.25 9.62
CA GLU A 153 -4.11 23.41 10.27
C GLU A 153 -3.96 23.39 11.80
N SER A 154 -3.77 22.20 12.40
CA SER A 154 -3.55 22.02 13.83
C SER A 154 -2.08 21.82 14.23
N ALA A 155 -1.13 21.92 13.29
CA ALA A 155 0.30 21.70 13.53
C ALA A 155 0.64 20.34 14.20
N THR A 156 -0.15 19.30 13.95
CA THR A 156 -0.01 17.99 14.63
C THR A 156 0.82 16.97 13.85
N LEU A 157 1.35 17.32 12.68
CA LEU A 157 2.10 16.41 11.83
C LEU A 157 3.62 16.54 12.06
N PRO A 158 4.36 15.44 12.24
CA PRO A 158 5.81 15.47 12.23
C PRO A 158 6.33 15.94 10.86
N SER A 159 7.51 16.55 10.81
CA SER A 159 8.13 16.91 9.53
C SER A 159 8.58 15.66 8.79
N LEU A 160 8.53 15.69 7.45
CA LEU A 160 8.90 14.52 6.63
C LEU A 160 10.36 14.10 6.82
N PRO A 161 11.35 15.02 6.91
CA PRO A 161 12.73 14.66 7.24
C PRO A 161 12.88 13.91 8.56
N GLN A 162 12.05 14.21 9.57
CA GLN A 162 12.10 13.56 10.87
C GLN A 162 11.53 12.13 10.86
N ILE A 163 10.81 11.73 9.82
CA ILE A 163 10.19 10.39 9.70
C ILE A 163 10.60 9.66 8.42
N ALA A 164 11.71 10.06 7.79
CA ALA A 164 12.13 9.50 6.51
C ALA A 164 12.68 8.06 6.60
N ASP A 165 13.18 7.65 7.77
CA ASP A 165 13.72 6.31 8.00
C ASP A 165 12.77 5.42 8.82
N TYR A 166 13.10 4.12 8.87
CA TYR A 166 12.31 3.13 9.61
C TYR A 166 12.14 3.48 11.09
N LYS A 167 13.25 3.73 11.79
CA LYS A 167 13.27 3.88 13.25
C LYS A 167 12.47 5.11 13.68
N SER A 168 12.66 6.23 13.01
CA SER A 168 12.03 7.50 13.37
C SER A 168 10.55 7.50 13.01
N PHE A 169 10.17 6.91 11.87
CA PHE A 169 8.77 6.76 11.48
C PHE A 169 7.99 5.98 12.55
N TRP A 170 8.43 4.78 12.90
CA TRP A 170 7.70 3.95 13.88
C TRP A 170 7.77 4.50 15.30
N LYS A 171 8.86 5.19 15.69
CA LYS A 171 8.92 5.90 16.98
C LYS A 171 7.84 6.99 17.06
N LYS A 172 7.70 7.82 16.02
CA LYS A 172 6.68 8.87 15.97
C LYS A 172 5.27 8.28 15.86
N TRP A 173 5.10 7.20 15.11
CA TRP A 173 3.82 6.50 14.99
C TRP A 173 3.30 6.02 16.34
N LYS A 174 4.17 5.40 17.16
CA LYS A 174 3.83 4.97 18.53
C LYS A 174 3.46 6.17 19.40
N ALA A 175 4.22 7.27 19.31
CA ALA A 175 3.99 8.48 20.11
C ALA A 175 2.63 9.16 19.83
N LEU A 176 2.03 8.95 18.65
CA LEU A 176 0.72 9.53 18.30
C LEU A 176 -0.48 8.80 18.93
N GLY A 177 -0.29 7.61 19.53
CA GLY A 177 -1.35 6.86 20.21
C GLY A 177 -2.60 6.66 19.33
N ARG A 178 -3.75 7.19 19.78
CA ARG A 178 -5.03 7.10 19.04
C ARG A 178 -5.01 7.80 17.68
N ASN A 179 -4.08 8.75 17.46
CA ASN A 179 -3.94 9.50 16.21
C ASN A 179 -2.93 8.87 15.23
N ARG A 180 -2.42 7.67 15.51
CA ARG A 180 -1.42 6.99 14.67
C ARG A 180 -1.83 6.81 13.21
N SER A 181 -3.14 6.76 12.91
CA SER A 181 -3.63 6.69 11.53
C SER A 181 -3.12 7.87 10.69
N ARG A 182 -2.98 9.06 11.32
CA ARG A 182 -2.55 10.31 10.66
C ARG A 182 -1.20 10.19 9.98
N MET A 183 -0.32 9.31 10.44
CA MET A 183 0.95 9.06 9.75
C MET A 183 0.78 8.32 8.44
N TYR A 184 -0.13 7.33 8.36
CA TYR A 184 -0.48 6.67 7.10
C TYR A 184 -1.13 7.65 6.14
N GLU A 185 -2.05 8.49 6.63
CA GLU A 185 -2.69 9.50 5.79
C GLU A 185 -1.68 10.57 5.33
N GLN A 186 -0.74 11.01 6.18
CA GLN A 186 0.37 11.90 5.83
C GLN A 186 1.25 11.31 4.74
N ALA A 187 1.73 10.08 4.96
CA ALA A 187 2.55 9.35 4.00
C ALA A 187 1.82 9.20 2.66
N GLY A 188 0.55 8.79 2.68
CA GLY A 188 -0.24 8.60 1.46
C GLY A 188 -0.54 9.90 0.72
N SER A 189 -0.80 10.98 1.46
CA SER A 189 -0.95 12.32 0.89
C SER A 189 0.34 12.81 0.23
N PHE A 190 1.49 12.55 0.85
CA PHE A 190 2.78 12.94 0.29
C PHE A 190 3.14 12.13 -0.96
N VAL A 191 2.96 10.81 -0.95
CA VAL A 191 3.22 9.96 -2.14
C VAL A 191 2.29 10.34 -3.30
N ALA A 192 1.02 10.62 -3.04
CA ALA A 192 0.10 11.12 -4.07
C ALA A 192 0.60 12.43 -4.71
N PHE A 193 1.13 13.35 -3.90
CA PHE A 193 1.76 14.58 -4.39
C PHE A 193 3.00 14.29 -5.24
N LEU A 194 3.89 13.39 -4.81
CA LEU A 194 5.06 13.01 -5.59
C LEU A 194 4.67 12.44 -6.97
N PHE A 195 3.66 11.57 -7.01
CA PHE A 195 3.14 11.01 -8.25
C PHE A 195 2.58 12.11 -9.16
N GLY A 196 1.78 13.03 -8.62
CA GLY A 196 1.18 14.12 -9.39
C GLY A 196 2.20 15.14 -9.90
N ARG A 197 3.24 15.46 -9.12
CA ARG A 197 4.20 16.52 -9.42
C ARG A 197 5.40 16.07 -10.24
N PHE A 198 5.92 14.88 -9.95
CA PHE A 198 7.19 14.36 -10.47
C PHE A 198 7.02 13.08 -11.30
N GLY A 199 5.83 12.47 -11.25
CA GLY A 199 5.51 11.26 -11.99
C GLY A 199 5.98 9.99 -11.30
N ARG A 200 5.25 8.90 -11.54
CA ARG A 200 5.52 7.55 -11.00
C ARG A 200 6.92 6.99 -11.33
N ARG A 201 7.52 7.39 -12.46
CA ARG A 201 8.87 6.91 -12.85
C ARG A 201 9.93 7.31 -11.84
N ARG A 202 9.90 8.56 -11.35
CA ARG A 202 10.83 9.03 -10.32
C ARG A 202 10.57 8.32 -8.99
N PHE A 203 9.31 8.08 -8.63
CA PHE A 203 9.00 7.29 -7.44
C PHE A 203 9.58 5.88 -7.47
N ILE A 204 9.42 5.16 -8.58
CA ILE A 204 10.01 3.83 -8.74
C ILE A 204 11.55 3.88 -8.72
N ALA A 205 12.15 4.87 -9.39
CA ALA A 205 13.61 5.05 -9.37
C ALA A 205 14.13 5.32 -7.95
N PHE A 206 13.43 6.13 -7.16
CA PHE A 206 13.74 6.34 -5.75
C PHE A 206 13.64 5.02 -4.98
N SER A 207 12.51 4.32 -5.06
CA SER A 207 12.28 3.08 -4.32
C SER A 207 13.35 2.03 -4.62
N LYS A 208 13.84 1.94 -5.87
CA LYS A 208 14.87 0.96 -6.26
C LYS A 208 16.21 1.17 -5.58
N ASN A 209 16.49 2.38 -5.12
CA ASN A 209 17.78 2.79 -4.56
C ASN A 209 17.76 2.92 -3.04
N VAL A 210 16.63 2.59 -2.40
CA VAL A 210 16.50 2.55 -0.94
C VAL A 210 15.84 1.25 -0.47
N SER A 211 16.22 0.78 0.70
CA SER A 211 15.60 -0.34 1.40
C SER A 211 14.78 0.11 2.59
N TYR A 212 13.97 -0.81 3.11
CA TYR A 212 12.98 -0.53 4.14
C TYR A 212 13.63 -0.03 5.44
N THR A 213 14.83 -0.51 5.72
CA THR A 213 15.64 -0.24 6.92
C THR A 213 16.80 0.74 6.69
N ASP A 214 16.90 1.37 5.51
CA ASP A 214 17.97 2.32 5.24
C ASP A 214 17.96 3.51 6.21
N SER A 215 19.15 4.03 6.51
CA SER A 215 19.32 5.18 7.40
C SER A 215 18.77 6.47 6.80
N ASN A 216 18.36 7.41 7.65
CA ASN A 216 17.83 8.70 7.22
C ASN A 216 18.79 9.43 6.24
N ALA A 217 20.08 9.42 6.53
CA ALA A 217 21.09 10.07 5.69
C ALA A 217 21.11 9.53 4.25
N LYS A 218 21.04 8.19 4.09
CA LYS A 218 20.98 7.56 2.76
C LYS A 218 19.66 7.90 2.06
N VAL A 219 18.54 7.80 2.77
CA VAL A 219 17.21 8.10 2.22
C VAL A 219 17.12 9.53 1.71
N VAL A 220 17.58 10.50 2.51
CA VAL A 220 17.58 11.93 2.15
C VAL A 220 18.53 12.21 0.97
N ARG A 221 19.70 11.55 0.93
CA ARG A 221 20.64 11.66 -0.20
C ARG A 221 20.01 11.15 -1.49
N VAL A 222 19.50 9.92 -1.51
CA VAL A 222 18.88 9.31 -2.69
C VAL A 222 17.63 10.07 -3.13
N PHE A 223 16.83 10.57 -2.17
CA PHE A 223 15.69 11.43 -2.49
C PHE A 223 16.13 12.66 -3.28
N ARG A 224 17.19 13.33 -2.83
CA ARG A 224 17.74 14.52 -3.49
C ARG A 224 18.25 14.22 -4.89
N GLU A 225 18.98 13.13 -5.06
CA GLU A 225 19.49 12.67 -6.36
C GLU A 225 18.35 12.43 -7.36
N VAL A 226 17.27 11.77 -6.93
CA VAL A 226 16.16 11.39 -7.82
C VAL A 226 15.20 12.55 -8.12
N TYR A 227 14.89 13.38 -7.12
CA TYR A 227 13.91 14.46 -7.26
C TYR A 227 14.52 15.82 -7.60
N GLY A 228 15.84 15.99 -7.43
CA GLY A 228 16.55 17.25 -7.64
C GLY A 228 16.27 18.29 -6.55
N MET A 229 15.78 17.87 -5.38
CA MET A 229 15.49 18.74 -4.23
C MET A 229 15.55 17.96 -2.92
N SER A 230 15.77 18.66 -1.82
CA SER A 230 15.72 18.08 -0.48
C SER A 230 14.30 17.64 -0.11
N LEU A 231 14.22 16.72 0.85
CA LEU A 231 12.93 16.27 1.40
C LEU A 231 12.17 17.41 2.10
N GLY A 232 12.89 18.39 2.68
CA GLY A 232 12.29 19.58 3.30
C GLY A 232 11.66 20.53 2.27
N GLU A 233 12.32 20.76 1.13
CA GLU A 233 11.73 21.53 0.02
C GLU A 233 10.50 20.84 -0.55
N ALA A 234 10.55 19.51 -0.73
CA ALA A 234 9.41 18.73 -1.18
C ALA A 234 8.24 18.80 -0.18
N GLU A 235 8.53 18.75 1.13
CA GLU A 235 7.53 18.94 2.19
C GLU A 235 6.88 20.32 2.10
N ALA A 236 7.67 21.39 1.94
CA ALA A 236 7.15 22.75 1.80
C ALA A 236 6.23 22.86 0.57
N GLN A 237 6.66 22.37 -0.60
CA GLN A 237 5.84 22.36 -1.82
C GLN A 237 4.54 21.57 -1.66
N TRP A 238 4.59 20.42 -0.99
CA TRP A 238 3.44 19.60 -0.69
C TRP A 238 2.43 20.30 0.23
N LYS A 239 2.91 20.93 1.32
CA LYS A 239 2.06 21.72 2.22
C LYS A 239 1.39 22.87 1.46
N SER A 240 2.14 23.62 0.66
CA SER A 240 1.57 24.67 -0.19
C SER A 240 0.56 24.13 -1.20
N TYR A 241 0.80 22.96 -1.79
CA TYR A 241 -0.15 22.28 -2.67
C TYR A 241 -1.49 21.98 -1.96
N LEU A 242 -1.43 21.43 -0.74
CA LEU A 242 -2.63 21.12 0.04
C LEU A 242 -3.42 22.39 0.39
N LEU A 243 -2.73 23.46 0.78
CA LEU A 243 -3.36 24.76 1.09
C LEU A 243 -4.05 25.37 -0.14
N ARG A 244 -3.43 25.32 -1.33
CA ARG A 244 -4.07 25.78 -2.58
C ARG A 244 -5.30 24.96 -2.94
N LYS A 245 -5.34 23.68 -2.56
CA LYS A 245 -6.46 22.77 -2.81
C LYS A 245 -7.54 22.81 -1.72
N ARG A 246 -7.42 23.67 -0.70
CA ARG A 246 -8.31 23.72 0.48
C ARG A 246 -9.79 23.80 0.11
N SER A 247 -10.18 24.65 -0.84
CA SER A 247 -11.58 24.79 -1.28
C SER A 247 -12.14 23.54 -1.96
N GLN A 248 -11.28 22.76 -2.63
CA GLN A 248 -11.65 21.51 -3.33
C GLN A 248 -11.69 20.31 -2.39
N LEU A 249 -10.89 20.36 -1.32
CA LEU A 249 -10.74 19.25 -0.38
C LEU A 249 -11.79 19.30 0.74
N ARG A 250 -12.24 20.49 1.17
CA ARG A 250 -13.25 20.61 2.22
C ARG A 250 -14.56 19.91 1.81
N PRO A 251 -15.18 19.12 2.71
CA PRO A 251 -16.52 18.60 2.46
C PRO A 251 -17.44 19.77 2.14
N ARG A 252 -18.20 19.70 1.04
CA ARG A 252 -19.28 20.66 0.80
C ARG A 252 -20.18 20.60 2.02
N SER A 253 -20.33 21.72 2.74
CA SER A 253 -21.30 21.79 3.84
C SER A 253 -22.64 21.32 3.26
N ARG A 254 -23.23 20.29 3.88
CA ARG A 254 -24.56 19.85 3.48
C ARG A 254 -25.46 21.08 3.67
N ARG A 255 -25.86 21.73 2.57
CA ARG A 255 -26.92 22.74 2.60
C ARG A 255 -28.08 22.05 3.27
N LYS A 256 -28.39 22.42 4.52
CA LYS A 256 -29.61 21.97 5.19
C LYS A 256 -30.72 22.36 4.22
N LYS A 257 -31.39 21.38 3.61
CA LYS A 257 -32.66 21.65 2.94
C LYS A 257 -33.53 22.23 4.04
N ARG A 258 -33.83 23.53 3.95
CA ARG A 258 -34.89 24.13 4.74
C ARG A 258 -36.16 23.42 4.27
N SER A 259 -36.69 22.57 5.15
CA SER A 259 -38.07 22.08 5.09
C SER A 259 -39.01 23.26 5.26
#